data_AF-A0AAU1BJU6-F1
#
_entry.id   AF-A0AAU1BJU6-F1
#
_cell.length_a   1.000
_cell.length_b   1.000
_cell.length_c   1.000
_cell.angle_alpha   90.00
_cell.angle_beta   90.00
_cell.angle_gamma   90.00
#
_symmetry.space_group_name_H-M   'P 1'
#
loop_
_entity.id
_entity.type
_entity.pdbx_description
1 polymer ?
#
loop_
_entity_poly.entity_id
_entity_poly.type
_entity_poly.pdbx_seq_one_letter_code
_entity_poly.pdbx_strand_id
1 'polypeptide(L)'
;MTTSERPPGPAPLAPPDEERVLAEIAALIVEVLGDYAPDPAEIRPETLFGDDLELESIDLVMLSGNLQERYGEQVNFAEFVASLEIDEVIELSVGRLVDHVLHSLGAAPEAGATPWS
;
A
#
# COMPACT_ATOMS: atom_id res chain seq x y z
N MET A 1 -24.09 10.10 -39.15
CA MET A 1 -24.53 10.06 -37.74
C MET A 1 -24.43 8.59 -37.35
N THR A 2 -23.52 8.09 -36.54
CA THR A 2 -22.76 8.62 -35.39
C THR A 2 -21.29 8.20 -35.48
N THR A 3 -20.44 8.95 -34.78
CA THR A 3 -18.99 8.78 -34.65
C THR A 3 -18.68 7.49 -33.86
N SER A 4 -17.83 6.61 -34.37
CA SER A 4 -17.21 5.57 -33.54
C SER A 4 -16.04 6.19 -32.80
N GLU A 5 -16.25 6.43 -31.52
CA GLU A 5 -15.19 6.78 -30.57
C GLU A 5 -14.05 5.75 -30.64
N ARG A 6 -12.84 6.27 -30.77
CA ARG A 6 -11.58 5.54 -30.69
C ARG A 6 -11.50 4.91 -29.28
N PRO A 7 -11.12 3.63 -29.13
CA PRO A 7 -10.84 3.08 -27.81
C PRO A 7 -9.75 3.94 -27.13
N PRO A 8 -9.85 4.21 -25.82
CA PRO A 8 -8.83 4.94 -25.11
C PRO A 8 -7.50 4.19 -25.29
N GLY A 9 -6.51 4.86 -25.89
CA GLY A 9 -5.15 4.33 -25.91
C GLY A 9 -4.67 4.13 -24.47
N PRO A 10 -3.78 3.16 -24.21
CA PRO A 10 -3.22 2.99 -22.88
C PRO A 10 -2.60 4.32 -22.46
N ALA A 11 -3.13 4.91 -21.39
CA ALA A 11 -2.66 6.17 -20.87
C ALA A 11 -1.15 6.06 -20.56
N PRO A 12 -0.37 7.11 -20.84
CA PRO A 12 1.06 7.12 -20.53
C PRO A 12 1.24 6.89 -19.04
N LEU A 13 2.18 5.99 -18.70
CA LEU A 13 2.58 5.58 -17.36
C LEU A 13 2.65 6.80 -16.42
N ALA A 14 1.59 7.00 -15.64
CA ALA A 14 1.47 8.06 -14.66
C ALA A 14 2.39 7.78 -13.45
N PRO A 15 2.69 8.79 -12.60
CA PRO A 15 3.30 8.57 -11.27
C PRO A 15 2.57 7.44 -10.53
N PRO A 16 3.12 6.82 -9.47
CA PRO A 16 2.43 5.75 -8.75
C PRO A 16 1.01 6.21 -8.40
N ASP A 17 0.03 5.74 -9.18
CA ASP A 17 -1.36 6.13 -9.00
C ASP A 17 -1.84 5.43 -7.74
N GLU A 18 -2.58 6.13 -6.90
CA GLU A 18 -3.17 5.60 -5.68
C GLU A 18 -3.88 4.26 -5.93
N GLU A 19 -4.58 4.16 -7.06
CA GLU A 19 -5.27 2.95 -7.49
C GLU A 19 -4.32 1.78 -7.80
N ARG A 20 -3.13 2.04 -8.36
CA ARG A 20 -2.10 1.01 -8.56
C ARG A 20 -1.56 0.55 -7.22
N VAL A 21 -1.20 1.48 -6.33
CA VAL A 21 -0.65 1.15 -5.02
C VAL A 21 -1.67 0.39 -4.18
N LEU A 22 -2.94 0.81 -4.20
CA LEU A 22 -4.05 0.09 -3.58
C LEU A 22 -4.17 -1.33 -4.13
N ALA A 23 -4.17 -1.51 -5.46
CA ALA A 23 -4.27 -2.84 -6.07
C ALA A 23 -3.08 -3.75 -5.69
N GLU A 24 -1.87 -3.20 -5.64
CA GLU A 24 -0.68 -3.94 -5.21
C GLU A 24 -0.76 -4.31 -3.72
N ILE A 25 -1.20 -3.40 -2.85
CA ILE A 25 -1.37 -3.66 -1.43
C ILE A 25 -2.48 -4.69 -1.19
N ALA A 26 -3.60 -4.57 -1.90
CA ALA A 26 -4.69 -5.55 -1.86
C ALA A 26 -4.19 -6.95 -2.27
N ALA A 27 -3.40 -7.05 -3.33
CA ALA A 27 -2.78 -8.31 -3.73
C ALA A 27 -1.86 -8.86 -2.63
N LEU A 28 -1.01 -8.04 -2.02
CA LEU A 28 -0.13 -8.46 -0.93
C LEU A 28 -0.91 -8.93 0.30
N ILE A 29 -1.99 -8.24 0.65
CA ILE A 29 -2.91 -8.63 1.73
C ILE A 29 -3.49 -10.02 1.42
N VAL A 30 -3.98 -10.23 0.20
CA VAL A 30 -4.51 -11.55 -0.23
C VAL A 30 -3.44 -12.64 -0.17
N GLU A 31 -2.20 -12.34 -0.55
CA GLU A 31 -1.09 -13.29 -0.45
C GLU A 31 -0.75 -13.64 1.01
N VAL A 32 -0.85 -12.68 1.93
CA VAL A 32 -0.59 -12.88 3.37
C VAL A 32 -1.70 -13.69 4.03
N LEU A 33 -2.97 -13.34 3.81
CA LEU A 33 -4.12 -14.05 4.40
C LEU A 33 -4.40 -15.41 3.71
N GLY A 34 -3.98 -15.57 2.45
CA GLY A 34 -4.17 -16.78 1.68
C GLY A 34 -5.67 -17.11 1.46
N ASP A 35 -6.11 -18.26 1.98
CA ASP A 35 -7.47 -18.77 1.76
C ASP A 35 -8.56 -17.98 2.52
N TYR A 36 -8.15 -17.25 3.57
CA TYR A 36 -9.06 -16.42 4.39
C TYR A 36 -9.18 -14.99 3.88
N ALA A 37 -8.45 -14.64 2.81
CA ALA A 37 -8.46 -13.31 2.26
C ALA A 37 -9.82 -12.98 1.60
N PRO A 38 -10.34 -11.76 1.76
CA PRO A 38 -11.43 -11.27 0.92
C PRO A 38 -10.96 -11.12 -0.53
N ASP A 39 -11.92 -10.96 -1.45
CA ASP A 39 -11.57 -10.72 -2.85
C ASP A 39 -10.81 -9.39 -2.96
N PRO A 40 -9.70 -9.30 -3.72
CA PRO A 40 -8.92 -8.07 -3.83
C PRO A 40 -9.74 -6.89 -4.39
N ALA A 41 -10.85 -7.18 -5.10
CA ALA A 41 -11.79 -6.16 -5.58
C ALA A 41 -12.70 -5.59 -4.47
N GLU A 42 -12.83 -6.27 -3.34
CA GLU A 42 -13.60 -5.82 -2.17
C GLU A 42 -12.76 -4.95 -1.23
N ILE A 43 -11.43 -5.08 -1.28
CA ILE A 43 -10.50 -4.28 -0.48
C ILE A 43 -10.56 -2.82 -0.94
N ARG A 44 -11.06 -1.94 -0.07
CA ARG A 44 -11.22 -0.51 -0.32
C ARG A 44 -10.28 0.31 0.57
N PRO A 45 -10.03 1.59 0.26
CA PRO A 45 -9.26 2.46 1.16
C PRO A 45 -9.88 2.61 2.56
N GLU A 46 -11.18 2.37 2.71
CA GLU A 46 -11.90 2.35 4.00
C GLU A 46 -11.81 1.02 4.76
N THR A 47 -11.33 -0.06 4.12
CA THR A 47 -11.14 -1.38 4.75
C THR A 47 -10.15 -1.29 5.90
N LEU A 48 -10.54 -1.80 7.07
CA LEU A 48 -9.73 -1.79 8.28
C LEU A 48 -8.91 -3.07 8.41
N PHE A 49 -7.64 -2.92 8.80
CA PHE A 49 -6.74 -4.05 9.01
C PHE A 49 -7.23 -4.97 10.13
N GLY A 50 -7.72 -4.39 11.24
CA GLY A 50 -8.19 -5.17 12.39
C GLY A 50 -9.62 -5.67 12.27
N ASP A 51 -10.56 -4.83 11.83
CA ASP A 51 -12.01 -5.15 11.90
C ASP A 51 -12.54 -5.83 10.64
N ASP A 52 -12.02 -5.46 9.46
CA ASP A 52 -12.51 -5.95 8.15
C ASP A 52 -11.65 -7.09 7.61
N LEU A 53 -10.33 -7.01 7.81
CA LEU A 53 -9.37 -8.05 7.40
C LEU A 53 -9.00 -9.02 8.53
N GLU A 54 -9.40 -8.75 9.77
CA GLU A 54 -9.09 -9.57 10.95
C GLU A 54 -7.60 -9.95 11.06
N LEU A 55 -6.70 -9.06 10.64
CA LEU A 55 -5.27 -9.35 10.57
C LEU A 55 -4.68 -9.59 11.95
N GLU A 56 -4.00 -10.72 12.13
CA GLU A 56 -3.30 -11.02 13.36
C GLU A 56 -1.96 -10.27 13.43
N SER A 57 -1.39 -10.19 14.63
CA SER A 57 -0.06 -9.61 14.85
C SER A 57 1.03 -10.26 13.99
N ILE A 58 0.85 -11.54 13.62
CA ILE A 58 1.76 -12.28 12.74
C ILE A 58 1.59 -11.84 11.30
N ASP A 59 0.34 -11.66 10.83
CA ASP A 59 0.05 -11.23 9.47
C ASP A 59 0.55 -9.82 9.20
N LEU A 60 0.46 -8.92 10.19
CA LEU A 60 1.06 -7.59 10.12
C LEU A 60 2.58 -7.64 9.90
N VAL A 61 3.29 -8.55 10.58
CA VAL A 61 4.73 -8.73 10.40
C VAL A 61 5.04 -9.32 9.01
N MET A 62 4.23 -10.29 8.55
CA MET A 62 4.37 -10.86 7.20
C MET A 62 4.10 -9.82 6.11
N LEU A 63 3.08 -8.99 6.28
CA LEU A 63 2.76 -7.90 5.37
C LEU A 63 3.89 -6.87 5.34
N SER A 64 4.45 -6.50 6.51
CA SER A 64 5.60 -5.61 6.57
C SER A 64 6.79 -6.14 5.76
N GLY A 65 7.05 -7.45 5.85
CA GLY A 65 8.10 -8.09 5.07
C GLY A 65 7.83 -7.99 3.57
N ASN A 66 6.61 -8.33 3.14
CA ASN A 66 6.21 -8.26 1.74
C ASN A 66 6.26 -6.84 1.17
N LEU A 67 5.83 -5.83 1.94
CA LEU A 67 5.93 -4.42 1.56
C LEU A 67 7.38 -4.00 1.38
N GLN A 68 8.26 -4.39 2.30
CA GLN A 68 9.69 -4.08 2.20
C GLN A 68 10.36 -4.80 1.03
N GLU A 69 10.02 -6.06 0.73
CA GLU A 69 10.56 -6.76 -0.43
C GLU A 69 10.10 -6.13 -1.75
N ARG A 70 8.86 -5.63 -1.80
CA ARG A 70 8.27 -5.06 -3.02
C ARG A 70 8.67 -3.61 -3.27
N TYR A 71 8.61 -2.77 -2.22
CA TYR A 71 8.88 -1.35 -2.31
C TYR A 71 10.28 -0.95 -1.83
N GLY A 72 11.03 -1.85 -1.17
CA GLY A 72 12.36 -1.59 -0.62
C GLY A 72 12.34 -0.90 0.76
N GLU A 73 13.51 -0.48 1.23
CA GLU A 73 13.70 0.17 2.55
C GLU A 73 12.98 1.51 2.69
N GLN A 74 12.53 2.10 1.59
CA GLN A 74 11.77 3.35 1.55
C GLN A 74 10.35 3.22 2.15
N VAL A 75 9.77 2.02 2.18
CA VAL A 75 8.48 1.74 2.83
C VAL A 75 8.72 0.84 4.03
N ASN A 76 8.77 1.42 5.23
CA ASN A 76 8.97 0.69 6.47
C ASN A 76 7.67 0.63 7.27
N PHE A 77 6.84 -0.36 6.97
CA PHE A 77 5.54 -0.52 7.62
C PHE A 77 5.66 -0.79 9.13
N ALA A 78 6.67 -1.56 9.56
CA ALA A 78 6.91 -1.80 10.98
C ALA A 78 7.23 -0.50 11.75
N GLU A 79 8.04 0.39 11.16
CA GLU A 79 8.31 1.71 11.73
C GLU A 79 7.04 2.58 11.76
N PHE A 80 6.27 2.57 10.65
CA PHE A 80 5.02 3.30 10.54
C PHE A 80 4.03 2.88 11.65
N VAL A 81 3.76 1.58 11.79
CA VAL A 81 2.88 1.05 12.84
C VAL A 81 3.42 1.35 14.24
N ALA A 82 4.74 1.27 14.45
CA ALA A 82 5.36 1.61 15.73
C ALA A 82 5.27 3.11 16.08
N SER A 83 5.09 3.98 15.09
CA SER A 83 4.89 5.41 15.28
C SER A 83 3.42 5.78 15.54
N LEU A 84 2.47 4.88 15.29
CA LEU A 84 1.05 5.10 15.53
C LEU A 84 0.68 4.87 16.99
N GLU A 85 -0.32 5.59 17.47
CA GLU A 85 -0.93 5.32 18.78
C GLU A 85 -1.80 4.05 18.73
N ILE A 86 -2.09 3.44 19.88
CA ILE A 86 -2.87 2.19 19.93
C ILE A 86 -4.25 2.35 19.28
N ASP A 87 -4.94 3.45 19.54
CA ASP A 87 -6.23 3.75 18.89
C ASP A 87 -6.06 3.86 17.35
N GLU A 88 -4.97 4.48 16.88
CA GLU A 88 -4.70 4.62 15.44
C GLU A 88 -4.31 3.30 14.76
N VAL A 89 -3.64 2.39 15.48
CA VAL A 89 -3.33 1.05 14.99
C VAL A 89 -4.60 0.22 14.83
N ILE A 90 -5.55 0.35 15.77
CA ILE A 90 -6.85 -0.34 15.71
C ILE A 90 -7.68 0.19 14.53
N GLU A 91 -7.65 1.50 14.31
CA GLU A 91 -8.34 2.16 13.19
C GLU A 91 -7.49 2.20 11.90
N LEU A 92 -6.42 1.40 11.82
CA LEU A 92 -5.57 1.38 10.65
C LEU A 92 -6.36 0.87 9.44
N SER A 93 -6.42 1.70 8.39
CA SER A 93 -7.10 1.39 7.13
C SER A 93 -6.13 1.20 5.97
N VAL A 94 -6.56 0.47 4.95
CA VAL A 94 -5.79 0.23 3.72
C VAL A 94 -5.44 1.55 3.05
N GLY A 95 -6.35 2.53 3.04
CA GLY A 95 -6.09 3.86 2.49
C GLY A 95 -4.96 4.59 3.21
N ARG A 96 -4.85 4.45 4.54
CA ARG A 96 -3.76 5.04 5.31
C ARG A 96 -2.41 4.42 4.97
N LEU A 97 -2.39 3.11 4.74
CA LEU A 97 -1.19 2.43 4.27
C LEU A 97 -0.82 2.86 2.85
N VAL A 98 -1.79 2.98 1.94
CA VAL A 98 -1.58 3.48 0.58
C VAL A 98 -0.98 4.88 0.60
N ASP A 99 -1.52 5.79 1.42
CA ASP A 99 -0.99 7.15 1.59
C ASP A 99 0.45 7.13 2.10
N HIS A 100 0.75 6.30 3.10
CA HIS A 100 2.12 6.10 3.59
C HIS A 100 3.07 5.64 2.47
N VAL A 101 2.67 4.67 1.66
CA VAL A 101 3.46 4.18 0.53
C VAL A 101 3.66 5.28 -0.50
N LEU A 102 2.61 6.00 -0.90
CA LEU A 102 2.70 7.10 -1.85
C LEU A 102 3.59 8.23 -1.34
N HIS A 103 3.49 8.57 -0.05
CA HIS A 103 4.34 9.56 0.58
C HIS A 103 5.80 9.10 0.60
N SER A 104 6.08 7.85 0.96
CA SER A 104 7.44 7.28 0.92
C SER A 104 8.03 7.23 -0.49
N LEU A 105 7.22 6.90 -1.51
CA LEU A 105 7.64 6.86 -2.91
C LEU A 105 7.79 8.27 -3.52
N GLY A 106 6.97 9.22 -3.10
CA GLY A 106 7.02 10.63 -3.51
C GLY A 106 8.08 11.44 -2.79
N ALA A 107 8.42 11.05 -1.56
CA ALA A 107 9.55 11.55 -0.78
C ALA A 107 10.89 10.95 -1.24
N ALA A 108 10.96 10.48 -2.50
CA ALA A 108 12.20 10.07 -3.13
C ALA A 108 13.32 11.04 -2.73
N PRO A 109 14.41 10.53 -2.14
CA PRO A 109 15.36 11.36 -1.43
C PRO A 109 15.96 12.36 -2.41
N GLU A 110 15.97 13.65 -2.02
CA GLU A 110 17.02 14.53 -2.51
C GLU A 110 18.35 13.81 -2.29
N ALA A 111 19.00 13.53 -3.42
CA ALA A 111 20.18 12.70 -3.51
C ALA A 111 21.29 13.17 -2.56
N GLY A 112 22.06 12.19 -2.08
CA GLY A 112 23.41 12.31 -1.56
C GLY A 112 23.96 13.72 -1.35
N ALA A 113 24.00 14.15 -0.09
CA ALA A 113 24.94 15.16 0.38
C ALA A 113 25.96 14.52 1.33
N THR A 114 26.82 13.70 0.70
CA THR A 114 28.22 13.32 1.05
C THR A 114 28.60 12.85 2.47
N PRO A 115 29.52 11.85 2.54
CA PRO A 115 30.03 11.26 3.76
C PRO A 115 30.89 12.28 4.53
N TRP A 116 30.89 12.14 5.85
CA TRP A 116 31.74 12.93 6.74
C TRP A 116 33.23 12.76 6.38
N SER A 117 33.92 13.90 6.41
CA SER A 117 35.36 14.08 6.17
C SER A 117 36.23 13.60 7.34
#